data_AF-A0AAN8M2B2-F1
#
_entry.id   AF-A0AAN8M2B2-F1
#
_cell.length_a   1.000
_cell.length_b   1.000
_cell.length_c   1.000
_cell.angle_alpha   90.00
_cell.angle_beta   90.00
_cell.angle_gamma   90.00
#
_symmetry.space_group_name_H-M   'P 1'
#
loop_
_entity.id
_entity.type
_entity.pdbx_description
1 polymer ?
#
loop_
_entity_poly.entity_id
_entity_poly.type
_entity_poly.pdbx_seq_one_letter_code
_entity_poly.pdbx_strand_id
1 'polypeptide(L)'
;MRKQKLKKGSSREAQTMALLDRFKSKLSSAITEAPEEAPEELAEDSDKGCYVMLGDLWVTPGLHQNPPNRMAHVLQFDEQTRKVKDANMQDEDTFEIYDPRNPVNKQRREESKKIMKEKKAKR
;
A
#
# COMPACT_ATOMS: atom_id res chain seq x y z
N MET A 1 -42.66 28.70 -0.56
CA MET A 1 -41.46 27.92 -0.17
C MET A 1 -41.02 27.04 -1.33
N ARG A 2 -39.89 27.33 -2.00
CA ARG A 2 -39.39 26.50 -3.11
C ARG A 2 -38.66 25.28 -2.53
N LYS A 3 -39.08 24.05 -2.89
CA LYS A 3 -38.35 22.82 -2.53
C LYS A 3 -37.02 22.78 -3.29
N GLN A 4 -35.90 22.90 -2.59
CA GLN A 4 -34.59 22.66 -3.18
C GLN A 4 -34.47 21.20 -3.59
N LYS A 5 -33.99 20.94 -4.81
CA LYS A 5 -33.73 19.59 -5.28
C LYS A 5 -32.54 19.03 -4.52
N LEU A 6 -32.72 17.88 -3.86
CA LEU A 6 -31.63 17.17 -3.20
C LEU A 6 -30.53 16.86 -4.21
N LYS A 7 -29.28 17.14 -3.84
CA LYS A 7 -28.13 16.84 -4.69
C LYS A 7 -28.08 15.33 -4.93
N LYS A 8 -28.01 14.91 -6.19
CA LYS A 8 -27.89 13.49 -6.57
C LYS A 8 -26.65 12.92 -5.86
N GLY A 9 -26.83 11.91 -5.01
CA GLY A 9 -25.75 11.32 -4.20
C GLY A 9 -25.78 11.68 -2.70
N SER A 10 -26.50 12.73 -2.29
CA SER A 10 -26.60 13.14 -0.88
C SER A 10 -27.16 12.03 0.03
N SER A 11 -28.07 11.19 -0.48
CA SER A 11 -28.58 10.01 0.24
C SER A 11 -27.52 8.92 0.44
N ARG A 12 -26.57 8.77 -0.50
CA ARG A 12 -25.46 7.81 -0.37
C ARG A 12 -24.45 8.31 0.65
N GLU A 13 -24.13 9.60 0.61
CA GLU A 13 -23.25 10.24 1.59
C GLU A 13 -23.81 10.13 3.01
N ALA A 14 -25.11 10.42 3.19
CA ALA A 14 -25.78 10.26 4.49
C ALA A 14 -25.70 8.81 4.99
N GLN A 15 -25.91 7.83 4.11
CA GLN A 15 -25.77 6.41 4.44
C GLN A 15 -24.33 6.03 4.82
N THR A 16 -23.32 6.53 4.10
CA THR A 16 -21.91 6.27 4.42
C THR A 16 -21.49 6.92 5.74
N MET A 17 -21.97 8.12 6.04
CA MET A 17 -21.71 8.80 7.31
C MET A 17 -22.33 8.03 8.47
N ALA A 18 -23.56 7.54 8.32
CA ALA A 18 -24.21 6.71 9.35
C ALA A 18 -23.46 5.40 9.60
N LEU A 19 -22.88 4.76 8.58
CA LEU A 19 -22.04 3.57 8.75
C LEU A 19 -20.71 3.91 9.42
N LEU A 20 -20.11 5.04 9.06
CA LEU A 20 -18.85 5.52 9.63
C LEU A 20 -19.01 5.87 11.12
N ASP A 21 -20.11 6.49 11.53
CA ASP A 21 -20.37 6.81 12.92
C ASP A 21 -20.54 5.55 13.78
N ARG A 22 -21.25 4.54 13.27
CA ARG A 22 -21.35 3.22 13.93
C ARG A 22 -19.98 2.56 14.08
N PHE A 23 -19.13 2.67 13.06
CA PHE A 23 -17.78 2.14 13.10
C PHE A 23 -16.92 2.86 14.13
N LYS A 24 -16.96 4.21 14.18
CA LYS A 24 -16.26 5.00 15.19
C LYS A 24 -16.66 4.63 16.61
N SER A 25 -17.96 4.48 16.87
CA SER A 25 -18.43 4.06 18.20
C SER A 25 -17.94 2.67 18.59
N LYS A 26 -17.90 1.73 17.63
CA LYS A 26 -17.37 0.37 17.84
C LYS A 26 -15.85 0.35 18.04
N LEU A 27 -15.12 1.22 17.35
CA LEU A 27 -13.69 1.39 17.57
C LEU A 27 -13.40 1.95 18.95
N SER A 28 -14.09 3.02 19.36
CA SER A 28 -13.87 3.63 20.68
C SER A 28 -14.16 2.65 21.82
N SER A 29 -15.23 1.84 21.70
CA SER A 29 -15.53 0.83 22.72
C SER A 29 -14.44 -0.25 22.78
N ALA A 30 -13.97 -0.71 21.62
CA ALA A 30 -12.92 -1.73 21.53
C ALA A 30 -11.56 -1.25 22.08
N ILE A 31 -11.27 0.06 22.00
CA ILE A 31 -10.06 0.66 22.57
C ILE A 31 -10.16 0.75 24.10
N THR A 32 -11.32 1.11 24.66
CA THR A 32 -11.51 1.25 26.12
C THR A 32 -11.67 -0.09 26.85
N GLU A 33 -12.19 -1.11 26.17
CA GLU A 33 -12.39 -2.46 26.75
C GLU A 33 -11.10 -3.28 26.76
N ALA A 34 -10.12 -2.92 25.92
CA ALA A 34 -8.81 -3.53 25.97
C ALA A 34 -8.15 -3.22 27.33
N PRO A 35 -7.68 -4.24 28.07
CA PRO A 35 -6.92 -4.00 29.29
C PRO A 35 -5.71 -3.13 28.98
N GLU A 36 -5.37 -2.19 29.87
CA GLU A 36 -4.11 -1.43 29.82
C GLU A 36 -2.95 -2.42 29.83
N GLU A 37 -2.49 -2.82 28.66
CA GLU A 37 -1.21 -3.51 28.51
C GLU A 37 -0.13 -2.48 28.82
N ALA A 38 0.42 -2.62 30.03
CA ALA A 38 1.70 -2.04 30.41
C ALA A 38 2.71 -2.27 29.27
N PRO A 39 3.61 -1.31 28.97
CA PRO A 39 4.59 -1.48 27.90
C PRO A 39 5.47 -2.69 28.22
N GLU A 40 5.15 -3.83 27.61
CA GLU A 40 5.93 -5.05 27.71
C GLU A 40 7.21 -4.81 26.89
N GLU A 41 8.30 -4.59 27.61
CA GLU A 41 9.66 -4.62 27.09
C GLU A 41 9.95 -6.02 26.52
N LEU A 42 10.60 -6.03 25.35
CA LEU A 42 11.35 -7.13 24.73
C LEU A 42 10.54 -8.22 24.00
N ALA A 43 10.67 -8.24 22.68
CA ALA A 43 11.60 -9.16 22.04
C ALA A 43 11.93 -8.67 20.63
N GLU A 44 13.20 -8.34 20.40
CA GLU A 44 13.81 -8.32 19.08
C GLU A 44 13.78 -9.76 18.54
N ASP A 45 12.71 -10.16 17.85
CA ASP A 45 12.80 -11.37 17.02
C ASP A 45 12.21 -11.13 15.63
N SER A 46 13.15 -11.10 14.69
CA SER A 46 12.96 -11.15 13.26
C SER A 46 12.25 -12.44 12.90
N ASP A 47 10.94 -12.39 12.68
CA ASP A 47 10.35 -12.89 11.45
C ASP A 47 8.87 -12.50 11.41
N LYS A 48 8.50 -11.87 10.29
CA LYS A 48 7.14 -11.42 9.99
C LYS A 48 6.20 -12.60 10.10
N GLY A 49 5.51 -12.70 11.23
CA GLY A 49 4.47 -13.70 11.46
C GLY A 49 3.50 -13.69 10.29
N CYS A 50 3.53 -14.76 9.49
CA CYS A 50 2.54 -14.98 8.45
C CYS A 50 1.22 -15.32 9.15
N TYR A 51 0.39 -14.30 9.35
CA TYR A 51 -0.96 -14.51 9.85
C TYR A 51 -1.66 -15.50 8.92
N VAL A 52 -2.03 -16.65 9.46
CA VAL A 52 -2.81 -17.65 8.75
C VAL A 52 -4.28 -17.46 9.11
N MET A 53 -5.14 -17.57 8.09
CA MET A 53 -6.59 -17.55 8.30
C MET A 53 -7.05 -18.94 8.72
N LEU A 54 -7.55 -19.06 9.95
CA LEU A 54 -8.26 -20.24 10.44
C LEU A 54 -9.74 -19.88 10.59
N GLY A 55 -10.52 -20.16 9.54
CA GLY A 55 -11.90 -19.67 9.44
C GLY A 55 -11.92 -18.14 9.34
N ASP A 56 -12.71 -17.48 10.18
CA ASP A 56 -12.82 -16.00 10.23
C ASP A 56 -11.78 -15.34 11.16
N LEU A 57 -10.93 -16.13 11.83
CA LEU A 57 -9.95 -15.64 12.80
C LEU A 57 -8.53 -15.67 12.20
N TRP A 58 -7.84 -14.53 12.31
CA TRP A 58 -6.42 -14.43 11.96
C TRP A 58 -5.57 -14.93 13.12
N VAL A 59 -4.73 -15.94 12.89
CA VAL A 59 -3.90 -16.53 13.94
C VAL A 59 -2.43 -16.43 13.55
N THR A 60 -1.57 -16.09 14.51
CA THR A 60 -0.12 -16.18 14.35
C THR A 60 0.33 -17.56 14.84
N PRO A 61 0.83 -18.45 13.96
CA PRO A 61 1.26 -19.78 14.39
C PRO A 61 2.51 -19.66 15.28
N GLY A 62 2.48 -20.31 16.46
CA GLY A 62 3.64 -20.39 17.37
C GLY A 62 3.62 -19.39 18.54
N LEU A 63 2.71 -18.40 18.55
CA LEU A 63 2.48 -17.54 19.72
C LEU A 63 1.25 -18.04 20.48
N HIS A 64 1.40 -18.35 21.77
CA HIS A 64 0.31 -18.84 22.63
C HIS A 64 -0.69 -17.74 23.06
N GLN A 65 -0.54 -16.51 22.58
CA GLN A 65 -1.41 -15.41 22.95
C GLN A 65 -2.33 -15.04 21.79
N ASN A 66 -3.58 -14.73 22.14
CA ASN A 66 -4.62 -14.32 21.21
C ASN A 66 -4.07 -13.26 20.24
N PRO A 67 -4.44 -13.30 18.95
CA PRO A 67 -4.02 -12.29 17.99
C PRO A 67 -4.40 -10.90 18.52
N PRO A 68 -3.48 -9.91 18.46
CA PRO A 68 -3.76 -8.59 18.98
C PRO A 68 -5.00 -8.03 18.28
N ASN A 69 -5.90 -7.44 19.08
CA ASN A 69 -7.11 -6.82 18.56
C ASN A 69 -6.72 -5.75 17.53
N ARG A 70 -6.99 -5.99 16.24
CA ARG A 70 -6.69 -5.03 15.16
C ARG A 70 -7.37 -3.67 15.36
N MET A 71 -8.48 -3.61 16.09
CA MET A 71 -9.19 -2.35 16.36
C MET A 71 -8.52 -1.50 17.46
N ALA A 72 -7.70 -2.13 18.32
CA ALA A 72 -6.98 -1.44 19.40
C ALA A 72 -5.49 -1.23 19.10
N HIS A 73 -4.91 -2.01 18.17
CA HIS A 73 -3.48 -1.96 17.86
C HIS A 73 -3.06 -0.61 17.26
N VAL A 74 -2.06 0.03 17.87
CA VAL A 74 -1.41 1.25 17.35
C VAL A 74 -0.25 0.86 16.44
N LEU A 75 -0.21 1.41 15.23
CA LEU A 75 0.85 1.13 14.26
C LEU A 75 2.16 1.76 14.72
N GLN A 76 3.11 0.93 15.13
CA GLN A 76 4.48 1.31 15.46
C GLN A 76 5.41 0.84 14.34
N PHE A 77 6.36 1.69 13.97
CA PHE A 77 7.42 1.34 13.02
C PHE A 77 8.75 1.55 13.71
N ASP A 78 9.64 0.57 13.57
CA ASP A 78 11.05 0.77 13.86
C ASP A 78 11.63 1.73 12.81
N GLU A 79 12.69 2.47 13.17
CA GLU A 79 13.47 3.27 12.22
C GLU A 79 14.19 2.37 11.20
N GLN A 80 13.45 1.82 10.24
CA GLN A 80 14.00 1.07 9.13
C GLN A 80 14.51 2.05 8.07
N THR A 81 15.83 2.19 8.01
CA THR A 81 16.54 3.00 6.99
C THR A 81 16.43 2.43 5.57
N ARG A 82 15.85 1.23 5.41
CA ARG A 82 15.68 0.59 4.10
C ARG A 82 14.45 1.16 3.41
N LYS A 83 14.68 2.08 2.48
CA LYS A 83 13.65 2.58 1.56
C LYS A 83 13.10 1.39 0.77
N VAL A 84 11.85 1.01 1.04
CA VAL A 84 11.08 0.16 0.15
C VAL A 84 11.10 0.85 -1.22
N LYS A 85 11.47 0.11 -2.28
CA LYS A 85 11.52 0.68 -3.62
C LYS A 85 10.12 1.18 -3.99
N ASP A 86 10.04 2.46 -4.38
CA ASP A 86 8.81 3.04 -4.90
C ASP A 86 8.42 2.27 -6.17
N ALA A 87 7.15 1.85 -6.26
CA ALA A 87 6.62 1.15 -7.43
C ALA A 87 6.77 1.97 -8.74
N ASN A 88 6.95 3.28 -8.64
CA ASN A 88 7.15 4.16 -9.78
C ASN A 88 8.61 4.32 -10.21
N MET A 89 9.58 3.84 -9.42
CA MET A 89 11.00 3.89 -9.82
C MET A 89 11.27 2.87 -10.93
N GLN A 90 11.88 3.35 -12.02
CA GLN A 90 12.37 2.46 -13.08
C GLN A 90 13.65 1.79 -12.58
N ASP A 91 13.62 0.48 -12.40
CA ASP A 91 14.73 -0.38 -12.00
C ASP A 91 15.56 -0.89 -13.20
N GLU A 92 16.70 -1.54 -12.92
CA GLU A 92 17.59 -2.17 -13.91
C GLU A 92 16.88 -3.20 -14.81
N ASP A 93 15.81 -3.82 -14.32
CA ASP A 93 15.00 -4.81 -15.05
C ASP A 93 13.69 -4.23 -15.61
N THR A 94 13.52 -2.90 -15.63
CA THR A 94 12.31 -2.24 -16.17
C THR A 94 12.02 -2.65 -17.61
N PHE A 95 13.08 -2.84 -18.40
CA PHE A 95 12.99 -3.18 -19.81
C PHE A 95 13.92 -4.36 -20.10
N GLU A 96 13.40 -5.38 -20.78
CA GLU A 96 14.22 -6.48 -21.25
C GLU A 96 15.23 -6.00 -22.31
N ILE A 97 16.31 -6.75 -22.50
CA ILE A 97 17.38 -6.41 -23.46
C ILE A 97 16.87 -6.24 -24.91
N TYR A 98 15.76 -6.87 -25.26
CA TYR A 98 15.11 -6.76 -26.57
C TYR A 98 13.90 -5.82 -26.60
N ASP A 99 13.56 -5.17 -25.48
CA ASP A 99 12.45 -4.23 -25.43
C ASP A 99 12.76 -3.01 -26.32
N PRO A 100 11.87 -2.63 -27.27
CA PRO A 100 12.04 -1.44 -28.08
C PRO A 100 12.07 -0.12 -27.29
N ARG A 101 11.64 -0.12 -26.02
CA ARG A 101 11.69 1.00 -25.08
C ARG A 101 12.97 1.04 -24.25
N ASN A 102 13.80 0.00 -24.31
CA ASN A 102 15.09 -0.01 -23.66
C ASN A 102 15.92 1.22 -24.11
N PRO A 103 16.41 2.05 -23.18
CA PRO A 103 17.15 3.28 -23.51
C PRO A 103 18.35 3.02 -24.43
N VAL A 104 19.03 1.89 -24.28
CA VAL A 104 20.16 1.48 -25.13
C VAL A 104 19.69 1.22 -26.57
N ASN A 105 18.59 0.49 -26.75
CA ASN A 105 18.01 0.22 -28.07
C ASN A 105 17.52 1.51 -28.75
N LYS A 106 17.00 2.47 -27.98
CA LYS A 106 16.61 3.80 -28.47
C LYS A 106 17.82 4.58 -28.99
N GLN A 107 18.91 4.64 -28.23
CA GLN A 107 20.13 5.35 -28.65
C GLN A 107 20.71 4.77 -29.94
N ARG A 108 20.89 3.44 -29.99
CA ARG A 108 21.42 2.75 -31.18
C ARG A 108 20.57 2.99 -32.43
N ARG A 109 19.25 3.04 -32.29
CA ARG A 109 18.31 3.31 -33.40
C ARG A 109 18.43 4.74 -33.91
N GLU A 110 18.49 5.73 -33.03
CA GLU A 110 18.59 7.15 -33.43
C GLU A 110 19.95 7.48 -34.06
N GLU A 111 21.04 6.90 -33.55
CA GLU A 111 22.37 7.03 -34.17
C GLU A 111 22.42 6.41 -35.56
N SER A 112 21.84 5.21 -35.74
CA SER A 112 21.75 4.55 -37.04
C SER A 112 20.96 5.40 -38.05
N LYS A 113 19.85 6.01 -37.62
CA LYS A 113 19.08 6.95 -38.46
C LYS A 113 19.89 8.20 -38.81
N LYS A 114 20.65 8.74 -37.86
CA LYS A 114 21.50 9.91 -38.07
C LYS A 114 22.60 9.62 -39.10
N ILE A 115 23.30 8.50 -38.96
CA ILE A 115 24.33 8.04 -39.91
C ILE A 115 23.72 7.80 -41.30
N MET A 116 22.55 7.18 -41.38
CA MET A 116 21.87 6.93 -42.65
C MET A 116 21.45 8.25 -43.33
N LYS A 117 20.95 9.23 -42.57
CA LYS A 117 20.56 10.55 -43.08
C LYS A 117 21.77 11.35 -43.58
N GLU A 118 22.88 11.31 -42.87
CA GLU A 118 24.13 11.97 -43.27
C GLU A 118 24.70 11.37 -44.57
N LYS A 119 24.71 10.03 -44.68
CA LYS A 119 25.12 9.34 -45.92
C LYS A 119 24.22 9.69 -47.10
N LYS A 120 22.91 9.85 -46.87
CA LYS A 120 21.96 10.27 -47.92
C LYS A 120 22.15 11.73 -48.32
N ALA A 121 22.50 12.61 -47.39
CA ALA A 121 22.75 14.03 -47.67
C ALA A 121 24.09 14.27 -48.38
N LYS A 122 25.06 13.35 -48.24
CA LYS A 122 26.37 13.41 -48.88
C LYS A 122 26.39 12.82 -50.30
N ARG A 123 25.31 12.15 -50.71
CA ARG A 123 25.08 11.64 -52.06
C ARG A 123 24.31 12.66 -52.88
#